data_AF-A0A6J1NQM5-F1
#
_entry.id   AF-A0A6J1NQM5-F1
#
_cell.length_a   1.000
_cell.length_b   1.000
_cell.length_c   1.000
_cell.angle_alpha   90.00
_cell.angle_beta   90.00
_cell.angle_gamma   90.00
#
_symmetry.space_group_name_H-M   'P 1'
#
loop_
_entity.id
_entity.type
_entity.pdbx_description
1 polymer ?
#
loop_
_entity_poly.entity_id
_entity_poly.type
_entity_poly.pdbx_seq_one_letter_code
_entity_poly.pdbx_strand_id
1 'polypeptide(L)'
;MVHRNIQIGLETVINDVNPSSVPNGTAEQRKGNVTYGIDDAPPWYLCIFLALQHYLTMIGAIVAIPFILCPALCMTETDPDRSNVISTMIFVTGLITWLQSTFGCRLPIVQGGTISFLVPTLAILNLPAWKCPAPEELAALTPDERRMVWTSRMCELSGAIAVSALFQVIGGYFGIIGSLLRFVTPLTIAPTVALVGLTLFDHAAEAASQQWGIAAGAMEII
;
A
#
# COMPACT_ATOMS: atom_id res chain seq x y z
N MET A 1 -3.61 44.32 3.47
CA MET A 1 -4.31 43.16 2.86
C MET A 1 -4.34 41.92 3.76
N VAL A 2 -3.32 41.68 4.61
CA VAL A 2 -3.22 40.49 5.49
C VAL A 2 -4.25 40.46 6.63
N HIS A 3 -4.63 41.62 7.18
CA HIS A 3 -5.49 41.69 8.38
C HIS A 3 -6.94 41.24 8.16
N ARG A 4 -7.42 41.24 6.90
CA ARG A 4 -8.81 40.90 6.54
C ARG A 4 -9.02 39.39 6.39
N ASN A 5 -7.98 38.66 5.99
CA ASN A 5 -8.03 37.20 5.82
C ASN A 5 -8.07 36.46 7.17
N ILE A 6 -7.46 37.04 8.21
CA ILE A 6 -7.48 36.46 9.57
C ILE A 6 -8.87 36.59 10.21
N GLN A 7 -9.58 37.70 9.97
CA GLN A 7 -10.96 37.89 10.45
C GLN A 7 -11.93 36.88 9.84
N ILE A 8 -11.82 36.61 8.53
CA ILE A 8 -12.64 35.60 7.83
C ILE A 8 -12.36 34.20 8.38
N GLY A 9 -11.09 33.86 8.63
CA GLY A 9 -10.72 32.59 9.23
C GLY A 9 -11.27 32.41 10.66
N LEU A 10 -11.30 33.49 11.45
CA LEU A 10 -11.77 33.44 12.83
C LEU A 10 -13.30 33.38 12.95
N GLU A 11 -14.04 34.08 12.09
CA GLU A 11 -15.51 33.96 12.02
C GLU A 11 -15.96 32.56 11.61
N THR A 12 -15.23 31.92 10.69
CA THR A 12 -15.53 30.54 10.27
C THR A 12 -15.34 29.56 11.42
N VAL A 13 -14.26 29.71 12.20
CA VAL A 13 -13.98 28.86 13.37
C VAL A 13 -14.96 29.10 14.52
N ILE A 14 -15.41 30.34 14.74
CA ILE A 14 -16.39 30.66 15.79
C ILE A 14 -17.78 30.07 15.45
N ASN A 15 -18.17 30.06 14.17
CA ASN A 15 -19.44 29.48 13.73
C ASN A 15 -19.48 27.94 13.87
N ASP A 16 -18.34 27.25 13.73
CA ASP A 16 -18.28 25.79 13.98
C ASP A 16 -18.37 25.43 15.48
N VAL A 17 -18.06 26.37 16.38
CA VAL A 17 -18.08 26.14 17.83
C VAL A 17 -19.46 26.38 18.46
N ASN A 18 -20.40 27.03 17.77
CA ASN A 18 -21.74 27.29 18.30
C ASN A 18 -22.83 26.57 17.50
N PRO A 19 -23.19 25.31 17.85
CA PRO A 19 -24.13 24.48 17.10
C PRO A 19 -25.60 24.90 17.25
N SER A 20 -25.89 26.04 17.88
CA SER A 20 -27.22 26.34 18.43
C SER A 20 -28.13 27.19 17.53
N SER A 21 -27.74 27.49 16.29
CA SER A 21 -28.53 28.36 15.40
C SER A 21 -28.74 27.84 13.99
N VAL A 22 -28.78 26.52 13.79
CA VAL A 22 -29.28 25.95 12.52
C VAL A 22 -30.81 25.96 12.58
N PRO A 23 -31.52 26.76 11.75
CA PRO A 23 -32.97 26.64 11.63
C PRO A 23 -33.28 25.24 11.11
N ASN A 24 -34.38 24.63 11.59
CA ASN A 24 -34.93 23.36 11.10
C ASN A 24 -35.12 23.41 9.56
N GLY A 25 -34.08 23.05 8.84
CA GLY A 25 -34.05 22.79 7.42
C GLY A 25 -33.93 21.28 7.24
N THR A 26 -34.84 20.71 6.47
CA THR A 26 -34.84 19.33 5.98
C THR A 26 -33.43 18.83 5.68
N ALA A 27 -33.17 17.56 6.02
CA ALA A 27 -31.89 16.84 5.95
C ALA A 27 -31.26 16.71 4.54
N GLU A 28 -31.15 17.80 3.79
CA GLU A 28 -30.71 17.84 2.40
C GLU A 28 -29.48 18.74 2.15
N GLN A 29 -28.77 19.19 3.19
CA GLN A 29 -27.61 20.06 3.02
C GLN A 29 -26.40 19.65 3.85
N ARG A 30 -25.83 18.49 3.49
CA ARG A 30 -24.38 18.23 3.60
C ARG A 30 -23.91 17.30 2.47
N LYS A 31 -24.39 17.54 1.25
CA LYS A 31 -23.76 16.95 0.05
C LYS A 31 -22.45 17.70 -0.18
N GLY A 32 -21.36 17.19 0.38
CA GLY A 32 -20.04 17.45 -0.17
C GLY A 32 -20.03 17.07 -1.65
N ASN A 33 -19.11 17.63 -2.43
CA ASN A 33 -18.99 17.47 -3.89
C ASN A 33 -18.64 16.04 -4.33
N VAL A 34 -19.44 15.04 -3.94
CA VAL A 34 -19.22 13.62 -4.19
C VAL A 34 -20.47 13.06 -4.86
N THR A 35 -20.32 12.55 -6.08
CA THR A 35 -21.41 12.03 -6.91
C THR A 35 -22.02 10.73 -6.38
N TYR A 36 -21.25 9.95 -5.59
CA TYR A 36 -21.69 8.71 -4.94
C TYR A 36 -21.19 8.65 -3.50
N GLY A 37 -22.09 8.42 -2.54
CA GLY A 37 -21.74 8.12 -1.15
C GLY A 37 -21.14 6.72 -0.98
N ILE A 38 -20.61 6.44 0.22
CA ILE A 38 -19.98 5.15 0.55
C ILE A 38 -20.97 3.98 0.46
N ASP A 39 -22.23 4.23 0.83
CA ASP A 39 -23.31 3.22 0.82
C ASP A 39 -24.16 3.24 -0.46
N ASP A 40 -23.86 4.12 -1.42
CA ASP A 40 -24.61 4.21 -2.67
C ASP A 40 -24.17 3.11 -3.64
N ALA A 41 -25.13 2.44 -4.28
CA ALA A 41 -24.87 1.46 -5.33
C ALA A 41 -25.07 2.11 -6.72
N PRO A 42 -24.00 2.39 -7.49
CA PRO A 42 -24.13 2.88 -8.85
C PRO A 42 -24.83 1.85 -9.76
N PRO A 43 -25.34 2.29 -10.92
CA PRO A 43 -25.80 1.38 -11.97
C PRO A 43 -24.75 0.32 -12.30
N TRP A 44 -25.20 -0.93 -12.50
CA TRP A 44 -24.32 -2.10 -12.67
C TRP A 44 -23.27 -1.94 -13.78
N TYR A 45 -23.59 -1.22 -14.85
CA TYR A 45 -22.67 -0.97 -15.96
C TYR A 45 -21.53 -0.01 -15.56
N LEU A 46 -21.83 1.04 -14.77
CA LEU A 46 -20.81 1.94 -14.23
C LEU A 46 -19.91 1.21 -13.24
N CYS A 47 -20.48 0.34 -12.40
CA CYS A 47 -19.70 -0.46 -11.45
C CYS A 47 -18.61 -1.29 -12.13
N ILE A 48 -18.86 -1.84 -13.32
CA ILE A 48 -17.85 -2.61 -14.08
C ILE A 48 -16.69 -1.70 -14.51
N PHE A 49 -16.98 -0.52 -15.06
CA PHE A 49 -15.94 0.43 -15.48
C PHE A 49 -15.16 1.00 -14.28
N LEU A 50 -15.83 1.34 -13.19
CA LEU A 50 -15.20 1.83 -11.96
C LEU A 50 -14.32 0.74 -11.32
N ALA A 51 -14.79 -0.52 -11.30
CA ALA A 51 -14.00 -1.64 -10.81
C ALA A 51 -12.76 -1.89 -11.67
N LEU A 52 -12.89 -1.80 -13.00
CA LEU A 52 -11.76 -1.91 -13.93
C LEU A 52 -10.75 -0.79 -13.69
N GLN A 53 -11.20 0.46 -13.54
CA GLN A 53 -10.33 1.59 -13.23
C GLN A 53 -9.58 1.35 -11.91
N HIS A 54 -10.28 1.00 -10.84
CA HIS A 54 -9.64 0.70 -9.56
C HIS A 54 -8.63 -0.45 -9.63
N TYR A 55 -8.95 -1.50 -10.39
CA TYR A 55 -8.04 -2.60 -10.63
C TYR A 55 -6.76 -2.14 -11.35
N LEU A 56 -6.90 -1.38 -12.44
CA LEU A 56 -5.78 -0.87 -13.23
C LEU A 56 -4.88 0.09 -12.43
N THR A 57 -5.45 0.91 -11.55
CA THR A 57 -4.67 1.80 -10.68
C THR A 57 -3.89 1.01 -9.62
N MET A 58 -4.49 -0.03 -9.04
CA MET A 58 -3.89 -0.78 -7.93
C MET A 58 -2.90 -1.87 -8.38
N ILE A 59 -3.08 -2.46 -9.56
CA ILE A 59 -2.23 -3.56 -10.04
C ILE A 59 -0.76 -3.16 -10.17
N GLY A 60 -0.49 -1.89 -10.53
CA GLY A 60 0.88 -1.36 -10.62
C GLY A 60 1.63 -1.46 -9.29
N ALA A 61 1.00 -1.00 -8.19
CA ALA A 61 1.60 -1.07 -6.86
C ALA A 61 1.72 -2.53 -6.35
N ILE A 62 0.73 -3.38 -6.64
CA ILE A 62 0.74 -4.79 -6.22
C ILE A 62 1.87 -5.57 -6.90
N VAL A 63 2.12 -5.34 -8.18
CA VAL A 63 3.18 -6.03 -8.95
C VAL A 63 4.57 -5.44 -8.67
N ALA A 64 4.67 -4.16 -8.33
CA ALA A 64 5.95 -3.52 -8.01
C ALA A 64 6.69 -4.18 -6.83
N ILE A 65 5.96 -4.57 -5.77
CA ILE A 65 6.55 -5.18 -4.57
C ILE A 65 7.30 -6.48 -4.87
N PRO A 66 6.68 -7.53 -5.45
CA PRO A 66 7.38 -8.76 -5.80
C PRO A 66 8.45 -8.52 -6.87
N PHE A 67 8.26 -7.54 -7.77
CA PHE A 67 9.27 -7.21 -8.78
C PHE A 67 10.58 -6.71 -8.15
N ILE A 68 10.51 -5.89 -7.10
CA ILE A 68 11.67 -5.41 -6.35
C ILE A 68 12.21 -6.49 -5.40
N LEU A 69 11.34 -7.30 -4.81
CA LEU A 69 11.72 -8.27 -3.78
C LEU A 69 12.34 -9.57 -4.36
N CYS A 70 11.86 -10.08 -5.48
CA CYS A 70 12.34 -11.34 -6.07
C CYS A 70 13.86 -11.36 -6.37
N PRO A 71 14.46 -10.30 -6.95
CA PRO A 71 15.92 -10.23 -7.12
C PRO A 71 16.67 -10.27 -5.78
N ALA A 72 16.15 -9.63 -4.74
CA ALA A 72 16.73 -9.65 -3.39
C ALA A 72 16.59 -11.01 -2.69
N LEU A 73 15.63 -11.86 -3.12
CA LEU A 73 15.45 -13.24 -2.66
C LEU A 73 16.31 -14.25 -3.42
N CYS A 74 17.18 -13.80 -4.33
CA CYS A 74 18.02 -14.64 -5.19
C CYS A 74 17.22 -15.47 -6.21
N MET A 75 16.09 -14.95 -6.71
CA MET A 75 15.38 -15.54 -7.84
C MET A 75 15.94 -14.98 -9.15
N THR A 76 16.13 -15.83 -10.16
CA THR A 76 16.54 -15.34 -11.48
C THR A 76 15.34 -14.76 -12.25
N GLU A 77 15.62 -13.82 -13.16
CA GLU A 77 14.61 -13.18 -14.01
C GLU A 77 13.78 -14.18 -14.84
N THR A 78 14.40 -15.31 -15.21
CA THR A 78 13.80 -16.36 -16.05
C THR A 78 13.14 -17.49 -15.25
N ASP A 79 13.19 -17.46 -13.91
CA ASP A 79 12.63 -18.54 -13.11
C ASP A 79 11.09 -18.51 -13.12
N PRO A 80 10.42 -19.66 -13.35
CA PRO A 80 8.96 -19.75 -13.28
C PRO A 80 8.42 -19.43 -11.87
N ASP A 81 9.24 -19.62 -10.83
CA ASP A 81 8.86 -19.34 -9.44
C ASP A 81 8.54 -17.86 -9.20
N ARG A 82 9.19 -16.92 -9.90
CA ARG A 82 8.88 -15.48 -9.80
C ARG A 82 7.43 -15.19 -10.24
N SER A 83 7.02 -15.79 -11.36
CA SER A 83 5.66 -15.62 -11.87
C SER A 83 4.61 -16.18 -10.91
N ASN A 84 4.93 -17.28 -10.22
CA ASN A 84 4.07 -17.87 -9.21
C ASN A 84 3.91 -16.94 -7.98
N VAL A 85 5.00 -16.29 -7.53
CA VAL A 85 4.92 -15.29 -6.44
C VAL A 85 4.06 -14.09 -6.83
N ILE A 86 4.21 -13.57 -8.04
CA ILE A 86 3.39 -12.44 -8.52
C ILE A 86 1.91 -12.85 -8.60
N SER A 87 1.61 -14.02 -9.17
CA SER A 87 0.23 -14.52 -9.28
C SER A 87 -0.42 -14.74 -7.92
N THR A 88 0.31 -15.32 -6.96
CA THR A 88 -0.19 -15.55 -5.61
C THR A 88 -0.41 -14.24 -4.87
N MET A 89 0.46 -13.24 -5.05
CA MET A 89 0.26 -11.90 -4.48
C MET A 89 -1.03 -11.25 -5.00
N ILE A 90 -1.28 -11.27 -6.31
CA ILE A 90 -2.52 -10.73 -6.91
C ILE A 90 -3.75 -11.49 -6.40
N PHE A 91 -3.67 -12.82 -6.34
CA PHE A 91 -4.78 -13.65 -5.88
C PHE A 91 -5.12 -13.40 -4.41
N VAL A 92 -4.10 -13.41 -3.54
CA VAL A 92 -4.27 -13.21 -2.09
C VAL A 92 -4.78 -11.79 -1.81
N THR A 93 -4.26 -10.77 -2.49
CA THR A 93 -4.73 -9.37 -2.34
C THR A 93 -6.19 -9.20 -2.74
N GLY A 94 -6.64 -9.87 -3.81
CA GLY A 94 -8.06 -9.93 -4.18
C GLY A 94 -8.91 -10.64 -3.12
N LEU A 95 -8.44 -11.79 -2.61
CA LEU A 95 -9.14 -12.56 -1.57
C LEU A 95 -9.29 -11.76 -0.26
N ILE A 96 -8.23 -11.11 0.22
CA ILE A 96 -8.31 -10.31 1.46
C ILE A 96 -9.19 -9.08 1.28
N THR A 97 -9.19 -8.45 0.10
CA THR A 97 -10.06 -7.29 -0.20
C THR A 97 -11.52 -7.72 -0.21
N TRP A 98 -11.80 -8.88 -0.79
CA TRP A 98 -13.14 -9.47 -0.76
C TRP A 98 -13.58 -9.84 0.66
N LEU A 99 -12.70 -10.42 1.48
CA LEU A 99 -12.98 -10.72 2.89
C LEU A 99 -13.19 -9.44 3.73
N GLN A 100 -12.37 -8.42 3.50
CA GLN A 100 -12.44 -7.12 4.20
C GLN A 100 -13.74 -6.36 3.88
N SER A 101 -14.20 -6.44 2.63
CA SER A 101 -15.44 -5.79 2.19
C SER A 101 -16.70 -6.56 2.62
N THR A 102 -16.63 -7.89 2.77
CA THR A 102 -17.78 -8.72 3.18
C THR A 102 -17.94 -8.86 4.69
N PHE A 103 -16.87 -9.29 5.38
CA PHE A 103 -16.86 -9.58 6.83
C PHE A 103 -16.11 -8.55 7.67
N GLY A 104 -15.23 -7.76 7.06
CA GLY A 104 -14.43 -6.75 7.75
C GLY A 104 -15.20 -5.46 8.02
N CYS A 105 -14.49 -4.33 7.92
CA CYS A 105 -15.05 -3.02 8.26
C CYS A 105 -16.10 -2.52 7.25
N ARG A 106 -16.37 -3.26 6.15
CA ARG A 106 -17.29 -2.88 5.06
C ARG A 106 -17.01 -1.52 4.41
N LEU A 107 -15.81 -0.98 4.62
CA LEU A 107 -15.36 0.23 3.94
C LEU A 107 -14.76 -0.15 2.57
N PRO A 108 -14.91 0.72 1.55
CA PRO A 108 -14.31 0.54 0.23
C PRO A 108 -12.80 0.76 0.30
N ILE A 109 -12.08 -0.26 0.76
CA ILE A 109 -10.62 -0.26 0.91
C ILE A 109 -10.06 -1.45 0.13
N VAL A 110 -9.17 -1.17 -0.83
CA VAL A 110 -8.39 -2.20 -1.51
C VAL A 110 -7.18 -2.54 -0.66
N GLN A 111 -7.06 -3.81 -0.27
CA GLN A 111 -5.93 -4.28 0.51
C GLN A 111 -4.84 -4.86 -0.39
N GLY A 112 -3.60 -4.53 -0.05
CA GLY A 112 -2.41 -4.89 -0.82
C GLY A 112 -1.21 -5.09 0.09
N GLY A 113 -0.08 -5.51 -0.51
CA GLY A 113 1.20 -5.46 0.18
C GLY A 113 1.58 -4.02 0.53
N THR A 114 2.21 -3.82 1.69
CA THR A 114 2.67 -2.49 2.10
C THR A 114 4.11 -2.26 1.68
N ILE A 115 4.32 -1.15 0.98
CA ILE A 115 5.64 -0.69 0.55
C ILE A 115 6.50 -0.30 1.77
N SER A 116 5.88 0.06 2.90
CA SER A 116 6.60 0.42 4.13
C SER A 116 7.39 -0.74 4.74
N PHE A 117 7.05 -2.00 4.43
CA PHE A 117 7.85 -3.16 4.84
C PHE A 117 8.96 -3.50 3.86
N LEU A 118 8.98 -2.91 2.67
CA LEU A 118 10.01 -3.20 1.67
C LEU A 118 11.38 -2.74 2.16
N VAL A 119 11.48 -1.54 2.71
CA VAL A 119 12.73 -0.97 3.26
C VAL A 119 13.36 -1.87 4.36
N PRO A 120 12.65 -2.23 5.44
CA PRO A 120 13.21 -3.12 6.44
C PRO A 120 13.49 -4.54 5.89
N THR A 121 12.67 -5.04 4.96
CA THR A 121 12.93 -6.33 4.30
C THR A 121 14.23 -6.31 3.50
N LEU A 122 14.48 -5.28 2.70
CA LEU A 122 15.74 -5.14 1.96
C LEU A 122 16.93 -4.98 2.91
N ALA A 123 16.74 -4.30 4.04
CA ALA A 123 17.78 -4.20 5.05
C ALA A 123 18.14 -5.58 5.65
N ILE A 124 17.15 -6.41 5.95
CA ILE A 124 17.36 -7.79 6.44
C ILE A 124 18.09 -8.64 5.39
N LEU A 125 17.69 -8.56 4.13
CA LEU A 125 18.28 -9.35 3.04
C LEU A 125 19.73 -8.92 2.70
N ASN A 126 20.12 -7.69 3.05
CA ASN A 126 21.48 -7.20 2.90
C ASN A 126 22.44 -7.65 4.03
N LEU A 127 21.96 -8.34 5.07
CA LEU A 127 22.86 -8.90 6.09
C LEU A 127 23.75 -10.00 5.51
N PRO A 128 24.98 -10.18 6.04
CA PRO A 128 25.91 -11.20 5.56
C PRO A 128 25.36 -12.63 5.67
N ALA A 129 24.41 -12.88 6.58
CA ALA A 129 23.73 -14.16 6.72
C ALA A 129 22.79 -14.49 5.54
N TRP A 130 22.22 -13.46 4.88
CA TRP A 130 21.19 -13.59 3.86
C TRP A 130 21.62 -13.17 2.46
N LYS A 131 22.87 -12.72 2.32
CA LYS A 131 23.47 -12.32 1.05
C LYS A 131 23.36 -13.44 0.01
N CYS A 132 22.95 -13.09 -1.21
CA CYS A 132 22.87 -14.05 -2.29
C CYS A 132 24.25 -14.62 -2.65
N PRO A 133 24.35 -15.92 -2.98
CA PRO A 133 25.57 -16.50 -3.55
C PRO A 133 25.88 -15.86 -4.91
N ALA A 134 27.10 -16.03 -5.40
CA ALA A 134 27.49 -15.48 -6.70
C ALA A 134 26.57 -16.03 -7.81
N PRO A 135 26.25 -15.24 -8.85
CA PRO A 135 25.33 -15.67 -9.91
C PRO A 135 25.81 -16.94 -10.64
N GLU A 136 27.13 -17.17 -10.71
CA GLU A 136 27.73 -18.37 -11.28
C GLU A 136 27.45 -19.61 -10.42
N GLU A 137 27.54 -19.48 -9.09
CA GLU A 137 27.20 -20.56 -8.16
C GLU A 137 25.70 -20.84 -8.21
N LEU A 138 24.87 -19.79 -8.24
CA LEU A 138 23.41 -19.89 -8.32
C LEU A 138 22.93 -20.58 -9.61
N ALA A 139 23.64 -20.39 -10.72
CA ALA A 139 23.38 -21.06 -11.98
C ALA A 139 23.87 -22.52 -11.99
N ALA A 140 24.92 -22.83 -11.21
CA ALA A 140 25.45 -24.18 -11.06
C ALA A 140 24.63 -25.06 -10.08
N LEU A 141 23.85 -24.44 -9.20
CA LEU A 141 22.95 -25.10 -8.24
C LEU A 141 21.81 -25.86 -8.94
N THR A 142 21.40 -26.98 -8.36
CA THR A 142 20.23 -27.72 -8.84
C THR A 142 18.94 -26.90 -8.63
N PRO A 143 17.86 -27.14 -9.40
CA PRO A 143 16.61 -26.40 -9.26
C PRO A 143 16.01 -26.52 -7.85
N ASP A 144 16.18 -27.66 -7.17
CA ASP A 144 15.68 -27.86 -5.80
C ASP A 144 16.46 -27.05 -4.77
N GLU A 145 17.80 -27.00 -4.89
CA GLU A 145 18.64 -26.18 -4.01
C GLU A 145 18.37 -24.69 -4.22
N ARG A 146 18.20 -24.24 -5.48
CA ARG A 146 17.81 -22.85 -5.77
C ARG A 146 16.47 -22.50 -5.13
N ARG A 147 15.52 -23.44 -5.12
CA ARG A 147 14.22 -23.25 -4.46
C ARG A 147 14.37 -23.10 -2.95
N MET A 148 15.24 -23.89 -2.32
CA MET A 148 15.51 -23.79 -0.88
C MET A 148 16.12 -22.43 -0.49
N VAL A 149 17.01 -21.88 -1.32
CA VAL A 149 17.67 -20.58 -1.09
C VAL A 149 16.64 -19.45 -0.95
N TRP A 150 15.71 -19.32 -1.90
CA TRP A 150 14.71 -18.26 -1.86
C TRP A 150 13.60 -18.57 -0.83
N THR A 151 13.21 -19.83 -0.68
CA THR A 151 12.14 -20.24 0.24
C THR A 151 12.54 -20.00 1.69
N SER A 152 13.80 -20.25 2.06
CA SER A 152 14.30 -19.99 3.42
C SER A 152 14.19 -18.51 3.79
N ARG A 153 14.55 -17.61 2.86
CA ARG A 153 14.44 -16.15 3.06
C ARG A 153 12.98 -15.72 3.16
N MET A 154 12.12 -16.25 2.29
CA MET A 154 10.69 -15.95 2.33
C MET A 154 10.04 -16.41 3.64
N CYS A 155 10.45 -17.57 4.17
CA CYS A 155 9.99 -18.09 5.45
C CYS A 155 10.33 -17.14 6.60
N GLU A 156 11.58 -16.69 6.70
CA GLU A 156 12.01 -15.74 7.73
C GLU A 156 11.25 -14.41 7.64
N LEU A 157 11.11 -13.85 6.43
CA LEU A 157 10.36 -12.61 6.22
C LEU A 157 8.88 -12.77 6.62
N SER A 158 8.24 -13.85 6.21
CA SER A 158 6.85 -14.12 6.57
C SER A 158 6.67 -14.34 8.08
N GLY A 159 7.63 -14.98 8.74
CA GLY A 159 7.66 -15.16 10.19
C GLY A 159 7.79 -13.82 10.93
N ALA A 160 8.70 -12.95 10.48
CA ALA A 160 8.89 -11.62 11.05
C ALA A 160 7.63 -10.73 10.90
N ILE A 161 7.00 -10.78 9.72
CA ILE A 161 5.75 -10.04 9.46
C ILE A 161 4.61 -10.61 10.32
N ALA A 162 4.51 -11.94 10.47
CA ALA A 162 3.48 -12.56 11.30
C ALA A 162 3.61 -12.17 12.78
N VAL A 163 4.83 -12.16 13.33
CA VAL A 163 5.08 -11.72 14.72
C VAL A 163 4.77 -10.23 14.88
N SER A 164 5.14 -9.41 13.90
CA SER A 164 4.83 -7.97 13.90
C SER A 164 3.32 -7.72 13.86
N ALA A 165 2.59 -8.46 13.04
CA ALA A 165 1.14 -8.37 12.94
C ALA A 165 0.45 -8.78 14.26
N LEU A 166 0.94 -9.85 14.91
CA LEU A 166 0.43 -10.26 16.22
C LEU A 166 0.63 -9.15 17.27
N PHE A 167 1.82 -8.55 17.31
CA PHE A 167 2.09 -7.42 18.20
C PHE A 167 1.16 -6.24 17.92
N GLN A 168 0.89 -5.95 16.64
CA GLN A 168 0.00 -4.87 16.24
C GLN A 168 -1.47 -5.13 16.63
N VAL A 169 -1.96 -6.36 16.49
CA VAL A 169 -3.32 -6.75 16.91
C VAL A 169 -3.46 -6.63 18.43
N ILE A 170 -2.48 -7.14 19.18
CA ILE A 170 -2.47 -7.06 20.64
C ILE A 170 -2.43 -5.59 21.10
N GLY A 171 -1.52 -4.78 20.54
CA GLY A 171 -1.42 -3.36 20.85
C GLY A 171 -2.67 -2.56 20.46
N GLY A 172 -3.33 -2.94 19.36
CA GLY A 172 -4.63 -2.41 18.95
C GLY A 172 -5.74 -2.73 19.95
N TYR A 173 -5.80 -3.98 20.43
CA TYR A 173 -6.77 -4.42 21.43
C TYR A 173 -6.61 -3.69 22.77
N PHE A 174 -5.38 -3.42 23.20
CA PHE A 174 -5.10 -2.64 24.41
C PHE A 174 -5.31 -1.12 24.26
N GLY A 175 -5.71 -0.63 23.08
CA GLY A 175 -5.96 0.79 22.84
C GLY A 175 -4.71 1.66 22.76
N ILE A 176 -3.51 1.07 22.73
CA ILE A 176 -2.23 1.79 22.61
C ILE A 176 -2.20 2.58 21.31
N ILE A 177 -2.77 2.02 20.24
CA ILE A 177 -2.89 2.69 18.94
C ILE A 177 -3.67 4.01 19.03
N GLY A 178 -4.72 4.08 19.87
CA GLY A 178 -5.51 5.30 20.04
C GLY A 178 -4.73 6.41 20.73
N SER A 179 -3.88 6.05 21.71
CA SER A 179 -2.97 7.00 22.36
C SER A 179 -1.87 7.47 21.41
N LEU A 180 -1.31 6.55 20.61
CA LEU A 180 -0.26 6.86 19.65
C LEU A 180 -0.75 7.77 18.51
N LEU A 181 -1.98 7.56 18.02
CA LEU A 181 -2.60 8.40 16.97
C LEU A 181 -2.74 9.87 17.39
N ARG A 182 -2.69 10.19 18.69
CA ARG A 182 -2.65 11.58 19.16
C ARG A 182 -1.32 12.28 18.86
N PHE A 183 -0.23 11.53 18.71
CA PHE A 183 1.11 12.04 18.39
C PHE A 183 1.40 12.02 16.89
N VAL A 184 0.76 11.12 16.15
CA VAL A 184 0.92 11.00 14.71
C VAL A 184 0.10 12.10 14.03
N THR A 185 0.77 13.20 13.67
CA THR A 185 0.15 14.32 12.94
C THR A 185 0.51 14.24 11.45
N PRO A 186 -0.27 14.84 10.54
CA PRO A 186 0.08 14.90 9.12
C PRO A 186 1.50 15.46 8.87
N LEU A 187 1.97 16.33 9.78
CA LEU A 187 3.32 16.91 9.77
C LEU A 187 4.43 15.85 9.91
N THR A 188 4.16 14.74 10.61
CA THR A 188 5.13 13.64 10.76
C THR A 188 4.92 12.54 9.73
N ILE A 189 3.67 12.26 9.31
CA ILE A 189 3.38 11.23 8.29
C ILE A 189 3.97 11.61 6.93
N ALA A 190 3.75 12.85 6.47
CA ALA A 190 4.16 13.28 5.14
C ALA A 190 5.67 13.08 4.87
N PRO A 191 6.60 13.56 5.74
CA PRO A 191 8.03 13.33 5.52
C PRO A 191 8.42 11.86 5.63
N THR A 192 7.78 11.06 6.51
CA THR A 192 8.06 9.62 6.60
C THR A 192 7.66 8.87 5.34
N VAL A 193 6.46 9.12 4.80
CA VAL A 193 5.99 8.49 3.56
C VAL A 193 6.85 8.95 2.37
N ALA A 194 7.22 10.23 2.31
CA ALA A 194 8.13 10.74 1.29
C ALA A 194 9.49 10.04 1.35
N LEU A 195 10.04 9.82 2.54
CA LEU A 195 11.31 9.13 2.72
C LEU A 195 11.24 7.66 2.26
N VAL A 196 10.17 6.95 2.60
CA VAL A 196 9.93 5.57 2.12
C VAL A 196 9.87 5.55 0.58
N GLY A 197 9.20 6.51 -0.04
CA GLY A 197 9.18 6.64 -1.50
C GLY A 197 10.57 6.89 -2.09
N LEU A 198 11.35 7.80 -1.49
CA LEU A 198 12.70 8.14 -1.95
C LEU A 198 13.65 6.94 -1.90
N THR A 199 13.57 6.10 -0.86
CA THR A 199 14.43 4.90 -0.75
C THR A 199 14.17 3.85 -1.83
N LEU A 200 13.03 3.91 -2.50
CA LEU A 200 12.64 2.96 -3.56
C LEU A 200 12.81 3.54 -4.95
N PHE A 201 13.15 4.83 -5.03
CA PHE A 201 13.29 5.54 -6.29
C PHE A 201 14.34 4.90 -7.19
N ASP A 202 15.48 4.48 -6.64
CA ASP A 202 16.56 3.88 -7.43
C ASP A 202 16.10 2.57 -8.11
N HIS A 203 15.46 1.68 -7.36
CA HIS A 203 14.92 0.43 -7.89
C HIS A 203 13.79 0.66 -8.92
N ALA A 204 12.93 1.64 -8.66
CA ALA A 204 11.85 2.00 -9.58
C ALA A 204 12.39 2.65 -10.87
N ALA A 205 13.39 3.52 -10.76
CA ALA A 205 14.00 4.21 -11.90
C ALA A 205 14.76 3.22 -12.80
N GLU A 206 15.49 2.27 -12.22
CA GLU A 206 16.19 1.24 -12.98
C GLU A 206 15.20 0.35 -13.74
N ALA A 207 14.11 -0.08 -13.09
CA ALA A 207 13.04 -0.84 -13.74
C ALA A 207 12.35 -0.03 -14.85
N ALA A 208 12.06 1.25 -14.62
CA ALA A 208 11.42 2.12 -15.60
C ALA A 208 12.32 2.40 -16.81
N SER A 209 13.65 2.43 -16.62
CA SER A 209 14.61 2.68 -17.69
C SER A 209 14.63 1.58 -18.76
N GLN A 210 14.31 0.33 -18.38
CA GLN A 210 14.28 -0.82 -19.30
C GLN A 210 13.17 -0.70 -20.34
N GLN A 211 12.00 -0.16 -19.96
CA GLN A 211 10.84 0.04 -20.85
C GLN A 211 10.18 1.41 -20.62
N TRP A 212 10.92 2.48 -20.93
CA TRP A 212 10.49 3.87 -20.75
C TRP A 212 9.13 4.22 -21.38
N GLY A 213 8.81 3.62 -22.54
CA GLY A 213 7.52 3.86 -23.22
C GLY A 213 6.31 3.30 -22.48
N ILE A 214 6.46 2.12 -21.86
CA ILE A 214 5.40 1.50 -21.05
C ILE A 214 5.29 2.24 -19.70
N ALA A 215 6.42 2.63 -19.12
CA ALA A 215 6.45 3.41 -17.89
C ALA A 215 5.77 4.79 -18.05
N ALA A 216 6.02 5.49 -19.16
CA ALA A 216 5.37 6.76 -19.47
C ALA A 216 3.85 6.61 -19.66
N GLY A 217 3.41 5.57 -20.39
CA GLY A 217 1.99 5.29 -20.56
C GLY A 217 1.29 4.90 -19.26
N ALA A 218 1.97 4.21 -18.35
CA ALA A 218 1.43 3.86 -17.04
C ALA A 218 1.26 5.08 -16.12
N MET A 219 2.17 6.06 -16.20
CA MET A 219 2.08 7.34 -15.47
C MET A 219 0.88 8.21 -15.92
N GLU A 220 0.42 8.06 -17.16
CA GLU A 220 -0.70 8.83 -17.69
C GLU A 220 -2.07 8.26 -17.29
N ILE A 221 -2.11 6.98 -16.89
CA ILE A 221 -3.33 6.27 -16.47
C ILE A 221 -3.60 6.43 -14.96
N ILE A 222 -2.59 6.76 -14.17
CA ILE A 222 -2.62 6.97 -12.71
C ILE A 222 -2.87 8.45 -12.39
#